data_AF-A0A5J4NYA2-F1
#
_entry.id   AF-A0A5J4NYA2-F1
#
_cell.length_a   1.000
_cell.length_b   1.000
_cell.length_c   1.000
_cell.angle_alpha   90.00
_cell.angle_beta   90.00
_cell.angle_gamma   90.00
#
_symmetry.space_group_name_H-M   'P 1'
#
loop_
_entity.id
_entity.type
_entity.pdbx_description
1 polymer ?
#
loop_
_entity_poly.entity_id
_entity_poly.type
_entity_poly.pdbx_seq_one_letter_code
_entity_poly.pdbx_strand_id
1 'polypeptide(L)'
;MEPDGPCYSSQSRRCFIEASGVPRGSVLGPTLFLVYANDIPNLVRCKIVLFADDIKLWASIRTSEDCVLLQEDLNALYDWSL
;
A
#
# COMPACT_ATOMS: atom_id res chain seq x y z
N MET A 1 -38.00 31.86 29.79
CA MET A 1 -36.57 31.98 30.17
C MET A 1 -36.33 30.90 31.21
N GLU A 2 -35.99 29.71 30.74
CA GLU A 2 -35.47 28.61 31.56
C GLU A 2 -33.94 28.73 31.52
N PRO A 3 -33.24 28.81 32.66
CA PRO A 3 -31.79 28.78 32.69
C PRO A 3 -31.25 27.36 32.89
N ASP A 4 -30.07 27.15 32.31
CA ASP A 4 -29.07 26.12 32.63
C ASP A 4 -29.43 24.64 32.39
N GLY A 5 -29.16 24.19 31.17
CA GLY A 5 -28.77 22.80 30.93
C GLY A 5 -27.24 22.69 30.80
N PRO A 6 -26.53 21.82 31.55
CA PRO A 6 -25.14 21.52 31.26
C PRO A 6 -25.10 20.41 30.19
N CYS A 7 -24.25 20.55 29.17
CA CYS A 7 -23.81 19.38 28.44
C CYS A 7 -22.29 19.41 28.22
N TYR A 8 -21.64 18.71 29.15
CA TYR A 8 -20.33 18.11 28.98
C TYR A 8 -20.23 17.45 27.60
N SER A 9 -19.31 17.92 26.77
CA SER A 9 -18.12 17.14 26.47
C SER A 9 -17.32 17.86 25.38
N SER A 10 -16.10 18.21 25.75
CA SER A 10 -14.98 18.15 24.83
C SER A 10 -14.99 16.76 24.16
N GLN A 11 -15.70 16.62 23.03
CA GLN A 11 -15.58 15.41 22.24
C GLN A 11 -14.27 15.52 21.49
N SER A 12 -13.24 15.08 22.21
CA SER A 12 -11.90 14.75 21.75
C SER A 12 -11.92 14.38 20.27
N ARG A 13 -11.11 15.07 19.47
CA ARG A 13 -10.78 14.67 18.10
C ARG A 13 -10.38 13.21 18.16
N ARG A 14 -11.31 12.29 17.89
CA ARG A 14 -10.98 10.88 17.67
C ARG A 14 -10.18 10.86 16.38
N CYS A 15 -8.87 11.01 16.54
CA CYS A 15 -7.92 10.52 15.58
C CYS A 15 -8.15 9.02 15.56
N PHE A 16 -8.88 8.55 14.54
CA PHE A 16 -8.92 7.13 14.23
C PHE A 16 -7.47 6.76 13.88
N ILE A 17 -6.76 6.21 14.85
CA ILE A 17 -5.53 5.48 14.56
C ILE A 17 -6.04 4.18 13.94
N GLU A 18 -6.12 4.14 12.61
CA GLU A 18 -6.36 2.90 11.89
C GLU A 18 -5.18 1.97 12.21
N ALA A 19 -5.47 0.81 12.82
CA ALA A 19 -4.45 -0.14 13.25
C ALA A 19 -3.71 -0.80 12.07
N SER A 20 -4.20 -0.65 10.84
CA SER A 20 -3.66 -1.27 9.63
C SER A 20 -3.20 -0.26 8.57
N GLY A 21 -3.17 1.04 8.88
CA GLY A 21 -2.91 2.09 7.90
C GLY A 21 -2.13 3.26 8.46
N VAL A 22 -1.48 4.03 7.58
CA VAL A 22 -0.88 5.30 7.99
C VAL A 22 -1.97 6.35 8.10
N PRO A 23 -2.06 7.13 9.19
CA PRO A 23 -3.06 8.18 9.33
C PRO A 23 -3.08 9.13 8.12
N ARG A 24 -4.27 9.33 7.54
CA ARG A 24 -4.46 10.25 6.41
C ARG A 24 -3.97 11.65 6.80
N GLY A 25 -3.07 12.22 6.02
CA GLY A 25 -2.41 13.51 6.32
C GLY A 25 -1.08 13.39 7.06
N SER A 26 -0.59 12.17 7.30
CA SER A 26 0.79 11.95 7.72
C SER A 26 1.76 12.24 6.58
N VAL A 27 2.71 13.14 6.82
CA VAL A 27 3.85 13.40 5.92
C VAL A 27 4.69 12.14 5.70
N LEU A 28 4.66 11.21 6.66
CA LEU A 28 5.41 9.96 6.60
C LEU A 28 4.72 8.88 5.78
N GLY A 29 3.41 8.98 5.49
CA GLY A 29 2.68 7.96 4.74
C GLY A 29 3.27 7.66 3.37
N PRO A 30 3.48 8.67 2.51
CA PRO A 30 4.11 8.50 1.21
C PRO A 30 5.54 7.95 1.32
N THR A 31 6.33 8.42 2.30
CA THR A 31 7.71 7.94 2.50
C THR A 31 7.76 6.49 2.94
N LEU A 32 6.91 6.09 3.90
CA LEU A 32 6.82 4.70 4.37
C LEU A 32 6.32 3.77 3.28
N PHE A 33 5.36 4.22 2.47
CA PHE A 33 4.90 3.48 1.29
C PHE A 33 6.03 3.26 0.28
N LEU A 34 6.84 4.29 -0.01
CA LEU A 34 7.99 4.16 -0.91
C LEU A 34 9.05 3.20 -0.37
N VAL A 35 9.30 3.18 0.95
CA VAL A 35 10.20 2.21 1.57
C VAL A 35 9.64 0.80 1.45
N TYR A 36 8.36 0.61 1.72
CA TYR A 36 7.68 -0.69 1.62
C TYR A 36 7.68 -1.23 0.19
N ALA A 37 7.34 -0.39 -0.80
CA ALA A 37 7.30 -0.77 -2.20
C ALA A 37 8.69 -0.98 -2.83
N ASN A 38 9.76 -0.46 -2.22
CA ASN A 38 11.12 -0.55 -2.77
C ASN A 38 11.69 -1.98 -2.75
N ASP A 39 11.09 -2.90 -1.99
CA ASP A 39 11.51 -4.30 -1.94
C ASP A 39 10.95 -5.13 -3.10
N ILE A 40 9.87 -4.66 -3.75
CA ILE A 40 9.17 -5.37 -4.83
C ILE A 40 10.10 -5.71 -6.02
N PRO A 41 11.04 -4.86 -6.47
CA PRO A 41 11.93 -5.21 -7.57
C PRO A 41 12.87 -6.37 -7.26
N ASN A 42 13.09 -6.69 -5.98
CA ASN A 42 13.90 -7.84 -5.58
C ASN A 42 13.08 -9.15 -5.52
N LEU A 43 11.76 -9.05 -5.62
CA LEU A 43 10.84 -10.18 -5.53
C LEU A 43 10.62 -10.88 -6.88
N VAL A 44 10.76 -10.14 -7.97
CA VAL A 44 10.42 -10.59 -9.34
C VAL A 44 11.66 -10.64 -10.23
N ARG A 45 11.62 -11.52 -11.24
CA ARG A 45 12.69 -11.71 -12.23
C ARG A 45 12.51 -10.82 -13.45
N CYS A 46 11.27 -10.49 -13.80
CA CYS A 46 10.91 -9.65 -14.93
C CYS A 46 11.25 -8.17 -14.71
N LYS A 47 11.12 -7.37 -15.78
CA LYS A 47 11.31 -5.93 -15.67
C LYS A 47 10.11 -5.33 -14.96
N ILE A 48 10.37 -4.45 -13.99
CA ILE A 48 9.36 -3.80 -13.18
C ILE A 48 9.67 -2.30 -13.02
N VAL A 49 8.62 -1.49 -12.99
CA VAL A 49 8.67 -0.07 -12.63
C VAL A 49 7.55 0.22 -11.64
N LEU A 50 7.89 0.99 -10.62
CA LEU A 50 6.99 1.44 -9.55
C LEU A 50 6.76 2.94 -9.73
N PHE A 51 5.51 3.37 -9.65
CA PHE A 51 5.16 4.79 -9.69
C PHE A 51 3.96 5.07 -8.81
N ALA A 52 4.19 5.70 -7.64
CA ALA A 52 3.14 5.90 -6.65
C ALA A 52 2.39 4.57 -6.39
N ASP A 53 1.07 4.57 -6.53
CA ASP A 53 0.20 3.40 -6.36
C ASP A 53 0.23 2.40 -7.54
N ASP A 54 0.90 2.72 -8.65
CA ASP A 54 0.97 1.87 -9.84
C ASP A 54 2.23 1.00 -9.90
N ILE A 55 2.04 -0.25 -10.35
CA ILE A 55 3.12 -1.19 -10.66
C ILE A 55 2.97 -1.65 -12.10
N LYS A 56 4.07 -1.57 -12.86
CA LYS A 56 4.12 -2.09 -14.23
C LYS A 56 5.22 -3.14 -14.35
N LEU A 57 4.83 -4.36 -14.70
CA LEU A 57 5.76 -5.47 -14.97
C LEU A 57 5.63 -5.98 -16.42
N TRP A 58 6.76 -6.42 -17.01
CA TRP A 58 6.77 -7.00 -18.35
C TRP A 58 7.98 -7.91 -18.60
N ALA A 59 7.80 -8.90 -19.47
CA ALA A 59 8.84 -9.81 -19.94
C ALA A 59 8.68 -10.07 -21.45
N SER A 60 9.77 -10.42 -22.13
CA SER A 60 9.69 -10.90 -23.52
C SER A 60 9.37 -12.39 -23.49
N ILE A 61 8.22 -12.77 -24.05
CA ILE A 61 7.79 -14.17 -24.11
C ILE A 61 8.22 -14.78 -25.44
N ARG A 62 9.05 -15.82 -25.41
CA ARG A 62 9.51 -16.58 -26.59
C ARG A 62 9.19 -18.06 -26.49
N THR A 63 9.03 -18.56 -25.28
CA THR A 63 8.78 -19.96 -24.95
C THR A 63 7.63 -20.10 -23.96
N SER A 64 7.10 -21.31 -23.79
CA SER A 64 6.14 -21.61 -22.73
C SER A 64 6.74 -21.43 -21.34
N GLU A 65 8.04 -21.66 -21.18
CA GLU A 65 8.77 -21.44 -19.93
C GLU A 65 8.71 -19.97 -19.51
N ASP A 66 8.86 -19.03 -20.46
CA ASP A 66 8.78 -17.61 -20.17
C ASP A 66 7.40 -17.21 -19.62
N CYS A 67 6.32 -17.88 -20.08
CA CYS A 67 4.98 -17.68 -19.52
C CYS A 67 4.89 -18.16 -18.08
N VAL A 68 5.51 -19.30 -17.76
CA VAL A 68 5.53 -19.86 -16.40
C VAL A 68 6.31 -18.91 -15.47
N LEU A 69 7.49 -18.45 -15.89
CA LEU A 69 8.30 -17.49 -15.12
C LEU A 69 7.56 -16.18 -14.86
N LEU A 70 6.84 -15.65 -15.87
CA LEU A 70 6.03 -14.45 -15.67
C LEU A 70 4.87 -14.69 -14.69
N GLN A 71 4.26 -15.89 -14.71
CA GLN A 71 3.21 -16.26 -13.77
C GLN A 71 3.76 -16.41 -12.34
N GLU A 72 4.98 -16.95 -12.18
CA GLU A 72 5.66 -17.02 -10.88
C GLU A 72 5.93 -15.62 -10.31
N ASP A 73 6.40 -14.68 -11.14
CA ASP A 73 6.57 -13.29 -10.74
C ASP A 73 5.25 -12.63 -10.30
N LEU A 74 4.15 -12.91 -11.01
CA LEU A 74 2.81 -12.44 -10.63
C LEU A 74 2.32 -13.06 -9.31
N ASN A 75 2.60 -14.34 -9.08
CA ASN A 75 2.25 -15.01 -7.82
C ASN A 75 3.05 -14.43 -6.66
N ALA A 76 4.34 -14.16 -6.84
CA ALA A 76 5.16 -13.54 -5.81
C ALA A 76 4.62 -12.15 -5.45
N LEU A 77 4.25 -11.34 -6.46
CA LEU A 77 3.63 -10.04 -6.23
C LEU A 77 2.28 -10.13 -5.50
N TYR A 78 1.48 -11.15 -5.81
CA TYR A 78 0.22 -11.42 -5.11
C TYR A 78 0.49 -11.75 -3.63
N ASP A 79 1.43 -12.63 -3.34
CA ASP A 79 1.78 -13.04 -1.98
C ASP A 79 2.31 -11.86 -1.14
N TRP A 80 3.04 -10.92 -1.75
CA TRP A 80 3.47 -9.68 -1.09
C TRP A 80 2.31 -8.71 -0.76
N SER A 81 1.20 -8.81 -1.48
CA SER A 81 0.03 -7.94 -1.29
C SER A 81 -0.96 -8.44 -0.23
N LEU A 82 -0.78 -9.68 0.25
CA LEU A 82 -1.61 -10.30 1.30
C LEU A 82 -1.20 -9.83 2.70
#